data_AF-Q117R1-F1
#
_entry.id   AF-Q117R1-F1
#
_cell.length_a   1.000
_cell.length_b   1.000
_cell.length_c   1.000
_cell.angle_alpha   90.00
_cell.angle_beta   90.00
_cell.angle_gamma   90.00
#
_symmetry.space_group_name_H-M   'P 1'
#
loop_
_entity.id
_entity.type
_entity.pdbx_description
1 polymer ?
#
loop_
_entity_poly.entity_id
_entity_poly.type
_entity_poly.pdbx_seq_one_letter_code
_entity_poly.pdbx_strand_id
1 'polypeptide(L)'
;MITAITPFIKSESEPSTTPIPTPSSMVKEVSSLESRIRFFCGTGEYRGKNIPAIIVENTQLNEEIIVILWKLDNYYFGKKYPPKKRCEMVSQRFQNIYDRGGLKYIVPTLETWVPNQEIPVVCGVKQIMTSCNNEDLLFTLQSNDDPNLVVQDLMNCRNFPRKNPPILRGEEPPNTFAEGKRVYYDFSNVLNRWQLEEYSQEKPAF
;
A
#
# COMPACT_ATOMS: atom_id res chain seq x y z
N MET A 1 9.79 41.07 -84.30
CA MET A 1 11.01 41.70 -83.76
C MET A 1 11.53 40.76 -82.67
N ILE A 2 12.55 39.93 -82.94
CA ILE A 2 13.97 40.12 -82.52
C ILE A 2 14.02 40.63 -81.06
N THR A 3 14.40 39.84 -80.04
CA THR A 3 15.78 39.41 -79.72
C THR A 3 15.81 38.18 -78.81
N ALA A 4 16.77 37.30 -79.05
CA ALA A 4 17.25 36.26 -78.14
C ALA A 4 18.37 36.79 -77.23
N ILE A 5 18.47 36.32 -75.98
CA ILE A 5 19.74 36.26 -75.21
C ILE A 5 19.75 34.96 -74.39
N THR A 6 20.93 34.35 -74.42
CA THR A 6 21.37 33.00 -74.06
C THR A 6 21.78 32.88 -72.56
N PRO A 7 22.37 31.75 -72.09
CA PRO A 7 22.11 31.11 -70.79
C PRO A 7 23.16 31.44 -69.71
N PHE A 8 23.07 30.85 -68.51
CA PHE A 8 24.20 30.34 -67.68
C PHE A 8 23.66 29.77 -66.34
N ILE A 9 23.96 28.50 -65.99
CA ILE A 9 24.88 28.06 -64.90
C ILE A 9 24.37 28.44 -63.49
N LYS A 10 24.17 27.56 -62.48
CA LYS A 10 25.01 26.48 -61.96
C LYS A 10 24.22 25.59 -60.98
N SER A 11 24.68 24.36 -60.82
CA SER A 11 24.37 23.40 -59.75
C SER A 11 24.76 23.94 -58.36
N GLU A 12 23.92 23.71 -57.34
CA GLU A 12 24.36 23.68 -55.94
C GLU A 12 23.48 22.71 -55.10
N SER A 13 24.11 21.60 -54.69
CA SER A 13 23.96 20.78 -53.48
C SER A 13 22.61 20.65 -52.73
N GLU A 14 22.13 19.40 -52.58
CA GLU A 14 21.21 18.95 -51.52
C GLU A 14 21.85 19.09 -50.11
N PRO A 15 21.04 19.18 -49.03
CA PRO A 15 20.73 17.94 -48.31
C PRO A 15 19.28 17.81 -47.80
N SER A 16 18.78 16.60 -47.95
CA SER A 16 17.62 16.00 -47.28
C SER A 16 17.58 16.35 -45.78
N THR A 17 16.53 17.07 -45.37
CA THR A 17 16.22 17.30 -43.95
C THR A 17 15.01 16.46 -43.57
N THR A 18 15.29 15.30 -42.97
CA THR A 18 14.33 14.46 -42.26
C THR A 18 13.62 15.29 -41.17
N PRO A 19 12.29 15.19 -40.99
CA PRO A 19 11.60 15.93 -39.94
C PRO A 19 11.95 15.35 -38.57
N ILE A 20 12.38 16.23 -37.66
CA ILE A 20 12.63 15.95 -36.24
C ILE A 20 11.30 15.53 -35.58
N PRO A 21 11.20 14.34 -34.95
CA PRO A 21 10.01 13.98 -34.20
C PRO A 21 9.90 14.82 -32.92
N THR A 22 8.76 15.50 -32.77
CA THR A 22 8.38 16.32 -31.62
C THR A 22 8.15 15.44 -30.38
N PRO A 23 8.41 15.89 -29.13
CA PRO A 23 8.37 15.05 -27.91
C PRO A 23 6.97 14.58 -27.47
N SER A 24 5.95 14.66 -28.33
CA SER A 24 4.55 14.51 -27.94
C SER A 24 4.05 13.05 -27.92
N SER A 25 4.90 12.06 -28.18
CA SER A 25 4.52 10.64 -28.15
C SER A 25 4.84 9.90 -26.84
N MET A 26 5.48 10.55 -25.86
CA MET A 26 5.76 9.93 -24.55
C MET A 26 4.66 10.15 -23.48
N VAL A 27 3.44 10.53 -23.86
CA VAL A 27 2.30 10.65 -22.91
C VAL A 27 1.34 9.46 -22.99
N LYS A 28 1.66 8.43 -23.79
CA LYS A 28 0.80 7.25 -23.99
C LYS A 28 1.31 5.99 -23.29
N GLU A 29 1.81 6.07 -22.07
CA GLU A 29 2.03 4.84 -21.28
C GLU A 29 2.19 5.04 -19.76
N VAL A 30 1.37 5.90 -19.15
CA VAL A 30 1.25 5.91 -17.67
C VAL A 30 -0.21 6.12 -17.29
N SER A 31 -1.08 5.16 -17.65
CA SER A 31 -2.47 5.20 -17.18
C SER A 31 -3.10 3.83 -16.89
N SER A 32 -2.31 2.80 -16.58
CA SER A 32 -2.84 1.49 -16.16
C SER A 32 -2.17 0.92 -14.90
N LEU A 33 -1.83 1.78 -13.94
CA LEU A 33 -1.65 1.36 -12.54
C LEU A 33 -3.02 1.29 -11.84
N GLU A 34 -4.02 0.68 -12.49
CA GLU A 34 -5.23 0.29 -11.78
C GLU A 34 -4.81 -0.69 -10.67
N SER A 35 -5.32 -0.46 -9.45
CA SER A 35 -4.91 -1.12 -8.20
C SER A 35 -4.61 -2.61 -8.35
N ARG A 36 -3.31 -2.95 -8.42
CA ARG A 36 -2.83 -4.35 -8.42
C ARG A 36 -3.05 -5.05 -7.09
N ILE A 37 -3.31 -4.26 -6.04
CA ILE A 37 -3.42 -4.74 -4.67
C ILE A 37 -4.84 -4.53 -4.20
N ARG A 38 -5.44 -5.60 -3.70
CA ARG A 38 -6.78 -5.57 -3.10
C ARG A 38 -6.71 -5.97 -1.63
N PHE A 39 -7.36 -5.20 -0.78
CA PHE A 39 -7.55 -5.48 0.64
C PHE A 39 -9.01 -5.82 0.87
N PHE A 40 -9.29 -6.96 1.48
CA PHE A 40 -10.66 -7.36 1.79
C PHE A 40 -10.74 -8.20 3.05
N CYS A 41 -11.95 -8.28 3.61
CA CYS A 41 -12.23 -9.18 4.72
C CYS A 41 -12.64 -10.55 4.19
N GLY A 42 -11.81 -11.56 4.44
CA GLY A 42 -12.07 -12.97 4.18
C GLY A 42 -12.04 -13.79 5.47
N THR A 43 -11.50 -14.99 5.36
CA THR A 43 -11.41 -15.98 6.43
C THR A 43 -10.00 -16.56 6.48
N GLY A 44 -9.47 -16.77 7.67
CA GLY A 44 -8.20 -17.46 7.90
C GLY A 44 -8.32 -18.49 9.00
N GLU A 45 -7.47 -19.50 8.97
CA GLU A 45 -7.46 -20.56 9.99
C GLU A 45 -6.64 -20.13 11.21
N TYR A 46 -7.22 -20.31 12.40
CA TYR A 46 -6.54 -20.15 13.67
C TYR A 46 -6.99 -21.22 14.66
N ARG A 47 -6.06 -22.05 15.13
CA ARG A 47 -6.31 -23.20 16.04
C ARG A 47 -7.43 -24.11 15.53
N GLY A 48 -7.41 -24.45 14.24
CA GLY A 48 -8.41 -25.32 13.60
C GLY A 48 -9.79 -24.68 13.41
N LYS A 49 -9.91 -23.35 13.60
CA LYS A 49 -11.16 -22.60 13.38
C LYS A 49 -10.96 -21.53 12.33
N ASN A 50 -11.96 -21.39 11.48
CA ASN A 50 -12.08 -20.29 10.53
C ASN A 50 -12.53 -19.02 11.25
N ILE A 51 -11.69 -17.97 11.20
CA ILE A 51 -11.95 -16.68 11.84
C ILE A 51 -11.82 -15.54 10.81
N PRO A 52 -12.48 -14.38 11.01
CA PRO A 52 -12.38 -13.26 10.10
C PRO A 52 -10.93 -12.79 9.93
N ALA A 53 -10.53 -12.55 8.69
CA ALA A 53 -9.17 -12.22 8.34
C ALA A 53 -9.12 -11.08 7.32
N ILE A 54 -8.15 -10.16 7.47
CA ILE A 54 -7.83 -9.22 6.41
C ILE A 54 -6.84 -9.89 5.49
N ILE A 55 -7.21 -9.99 4.23
CA ILE A 55 -6.42 -10.58 3.15
C ILE A 55 -5.97 -9.45 2.23
N VAL A 56 -4.71 -9.53 1.83
CA VAL A 56 -4.13 -8.72 0.77
C VAL A 56 -3.94 -9.63 -0.43
N GLU A 57 -4.45 -9.22 -1.57
CA GLU A 57 -4.38 -9.95 -2.83
C GLU A 57 -3.58 -9.13 -3.85
N ASN A 58 -2.67 -9.79 -4.56
CA ASN A 58 -2.12 -9.29 -5.81
C ASN A 58 -3.00 -9.79 -6.95
N THR A 59 -3.79 -8.93 -7.56
CA THR A 59 -4.71 -9.33 -8.63
C THR A 59 -3.98 -9.73 -9.91
N GLN A 60 -2.73 -9.32 -10.11
CA GLN A 60 -1.92 -9.72 -11.27
C GLN A 60 -1.30 -11.10 -11.08
N LEU A 61 -0.77 -11.38 -9.89
CA LEU A 61 -0.12 -12.65 -9.58
C LEU A 61 -1.09 -13.72 -9.08
N ASN A 62 -2.34 -13.32 -8.78
CA ASN A 62 -3.34 -14.16 -8.14
C ASN A 62 -2.81 -14.79 -6.82
N GLU A 63 -2.07 -13.98 -6.05
CA GLU A 63 -1.47 -14.36 -4.78
C GLU A 63 -2.14 -13.65 -3.61
N GLU A 64 -2.41 -14.37 -2.53
CA GLU A 64 -3.04 -13.85 -1.34
C GLU A 64 -2.17 -14.03 -0.09
N ILE A 65 -2.16 -13.02 0.78
CA ILE A 65 -1.54 -13.08 2.10
C ILE A 65 -2.57 -12.65 3.16
N ILE A 66 -2.75 -13.48 4.18
CA ILE A 66 -3.49 -13.10 5.39
C ILE A 66 -2.59 -12.22 6.25
N VAL A 67 -3.02 -10.98 6.53
CA VAL A 67 -2.23 -10.01 7.31
C VAL A 67 -2.73 -9.80 8.74
N ILE A 68 -4.04 -9.90 8.97
CA ILE A 68 -4.64 -9.69 10.30
C ILE A 68 -5.72 -10.73 10.55
N LEU A 69 -5.66 -11.42 11.69
CA LEU A 69 -6.68 -12.34 12.18
C LEU A 69 -7.46 -11.74 13.35
N TRP A 70 -8.79 -11.87 13.32
CA TRP A 70 -9.68 -11.33 14.34
C TRP A 70 -10.31 -12.44 15.20
N LYS A 71 -9.87 -12.54 16.45
CA LYS A 71 -10.34 -13.56 17.38
C LYS A 71 -11.85 -13.42 17.64
N LEU A 72 -12.61 -14.51 17.51
CA LEU A 72 -14.09 -14.52 17.52
C LEU A 72 -14.73 -14.07 18.84
N ASP A 73 -14.04 -14.25 19.96
CA ASP A 73 -14.47 -13.90 21.32
C ASP A 73 -14.00 -12.50 21.76
N ASN A 74 -13.32 -11.74 20.88
CA ASN A 74 -12.83 -10.41 21.21
C ASN A 74 -13.89 -9.32 20.96
N TYR A 75 -14.56 -8.93 22.06
CA TYR A 75 -15.55 -7.85 22.13
C TYR A 75 -15.03 -6.61 22.86
N TYR A 76 -13.71 -6.36 22.84
CA TYR A 76 -13.08 -5.22 23.52
C TYR A 76 -13.75 -3.87 23.20
N PHE A 77 -14.08 -3.64 21.93
CA PHE A 77 -14.77 -2.43 21.47
C PHE A 77 -16.31 -2.51 21.64
N GLY A 78 -16.79 -3.41 22.49
CA GLY A 78 -18.20 -3.66 22.74
C GLY A 78 -18.91 -4.47 21.65
N LYS A 79 -20.14 -4.89 21.95
CA LYS A 79 -20.97 -5.73 21.07
C LYS A 79 -21.33 -5.06 19.73
N LYS A 80 -21.20 -3.73 19.62
CA LYS A 80 -21.46 -2.97 18.39
C LYS A 80 -20.35 -3.10 17.35
N TYR A 81 -19.16 -3.55 17.76
CA TYR A 81 -17.98 -3.73 16.91
C TYR A 81 -17.40 -5.15 17.07
N PRO A 82 -18.18 -6.19 16.72
CA PRO A 82 -17.72 -7.58 16.77
C PRO A 82 -16.56 -7.83 15.77
N PRO A 83 -15.78 -8.91 15.94
CA PRO A 83 -14.63 -9.25 15.11
C PRO A 83 -14.88 -9.15 13.59
N LYS A 84 -15.99 -9.71 13.09
CA LYS A 84 -16.33 -9.66 11.66
C LYS A 84 -16.52 -8.24 11.13
N LYS A 85 -17.24 -7.41 11.88
CA LYS A 85 -17.46 -6.00 11.51
C LYS A 85 -16.16 -5.20 11.53
N ARG A 86 -15.26 -5.46 12.50
CA ARG A 86 -13.94 -4.82 12.53
C ARG A 86 -13.10 -5.22 11.32
N CYS A 87 -13.10 -6.50 10.95
CA CYS A 87 -12.44 -6.98 9.74
C CYS A 87 -12.92 -6.25 8.47
N GLU A 88 -14.22 -6.09 8.30
CA GLU A 88 -14.83 -5.37 7.17
C GLU A 88 -14.42 -3.89 7.16
N MET A 89 -14.61 -3.19 8.28
CA MET A 89 -14.30 -1.76 8.38
C MET A 89 -12.81 -1.47 8.16
N VAL A 90 -11.95 -2.29 8.74
CA VAL A 90 -10.50 -2.08 8.66
C VAL A 90 -9.96 -2.43 7.28
N SER A 91 -10.41 -3.54 6.67
CA SER A 91 -10.04 -3.87 5.27
C SER A 91 -10.50 -2.79 4.28
N GLN A 92 -11.71 -2.25 4.45
CA GLN A 92 -12.20 -1.14 3.63
C GLN A 92 -11.33 0.12 3.79
N ARG A 93 -10.88 0.44 5.00
CA ARG A 93 -9.95 1.56 5.24
C ARG A 93 -8.60 1.32 4.57
N PHE A 94 -8.05 0.11 4.67
CA PHE A 94 -6.83 -0.26 3.93
C PHE A 94 -7.01 -0.03 2.42
N GLN A 95 -8.12 -0.52 1.85
CA GLN A 95 -8.41 -0.36 0.43
C GLN A 95 -8.53 1.13 0.04
N ASN A 96 -9.35 1.90 0.76
CA ASN A 96 -9.57 3.32 0.46
C ASN A 96 -8.27 4.14 0.54
N ILE A 97 -7.44 3.88 1.56
CA ILE A 97 -6.16 4.59 1.74
C ILE A 97 -5.15 4.15 0.66
N TYR A 98 -5.18 2.89 0.24
CA TYR A 98 -4.35 2.40 -0.87
C TYR A 98 -4.76 3.04 -2.19
N ASP A 99 -6.04 3.04 -2.54
CA ASP A 99 -6.57 3.55 -3.81
C ASP A 99 -6.28 5.05 -4.02
N ARG A 100 -6.24 5.83 -2.93
CA ARG A 100 -5.85 7.25 -2.98
C ARG A 100 -4.34 7.51 -2.89
N GLY A 101 -3.52 6.45 -2.90
CA GLY A 101 -2.05 6.55 -2.81
C GLY A 101 -1.54 7.02 -1.43
N GLY A 102 -2.33 6.84 -0.38
CA GLY A 102 -2.02 7.24 0.99
C GLY A 102 -1.30 6.18 1.81
N LEU A 103 -1.29 4.91 1.38
CA LEU A 103 -0.74 3.79 2.15
C LEU A 103 0.79 3.62 1.95
N LYS A 104 1.54 4.71 2.04
CA LYS A 104 3.00 4.70 1.85
C LYS A 104 3.74 4.29 3.14
N TYR A 105 3.29 4.83 4.27
CA TYR A 105 3.83 4.51 5.59
C TYR A 105 2.71 4.07 6.51
N ILE A 106 2.97 3.07 7.36
CA ILE A 106 2.10 2.75 8.49
C ILE A 106 2.74 3.32 9.76
N VAL A 107 1.97 4.05 10.54
CA VAL A 107 2.45 4.73 11.75
C VAL A 107 1.46 4.52 12.90
N PRO A 108 1.94 4.10 14.08
CA PRO A 108 1.17 4.21 15.30
C PRO A 108 1.22 5.63 15.86
N THR A 109 0.08 6.17 16.30
CA THR A 109 0.00 7.49 16.95
C THR A 109 -1.14 7.53 17.95
N LEU A 110 -1.17 8.58 18.77
CA LEU A 110 -2.38 8.97 19.49
C LEU A 110 -3.18 9.88 18.55
N GLU A 111 -4.45 9.56 18.39
CA GLU A 111 -5.38 10.46 17.71
C GLU A 111 -5.77 11.63 18.62
N THR A 112 -6.02 12.78 18.00
CA THR A 112 -6.34 14.03 18.70
C THR A 112 -7.64 14.66 18.21
N TRP A 113 -8.41 13.95 17.38
CA TRP A 113 -9.66 14.48 16.80
C TRP A 113 -10.89 14.11 17.65
N VAL A 114 -10.77 13.16 18.58
CA VAL A 114 -11.73 12.95 19.66
C VAL A 114 -11.37 13.86 20.84
N PRO A 115 -12.24 14.83 21.19
CA PRO A 115 -11.96 15.76 22.29
C PRO A 115 -11.80 15.02 23.62
N ASN A 116 -10.80 15.43 24.41
CA ASN A 116 -10.53 14.95 25.77
C ASN A 116 -10.22 13.45 25.89
N GLN A 117 -9.81 12.80 24.79
CA GLN A 117 -9.46 11.39 24.82
C GLN A 117 -8.25 11.12 23.92
N GLU A 118 -7.18 10.60 24.51
CA GLU A 118 -6.05 10.05 23.75
C GLU A 118 -6.36 8.60 23.40
N ILE A 119 -6.61 8.33 22.11
CA ILE A 119 -6.91 6.98 21.64
C ILE A 119 -5.73 6.49 20.78
N PRO A 120 -5.07 5.37 21.14
CA PRO A 120 -4.00 4.81 20.34
C PRO A 120 -4.57 4.22 19.05
N VAL A 121 -4.00 4.62 17.93
CA VAL A 121 -4.45 4.25 16.58
C VAL A 121 -3.27 3.90 15.70
N VAL A 122 -3.57 3.13 14.64
CA VAL A 122 -2.65 2.90 13.53
C VAL A 122 -3.20 3.59 12.30
N CYS A 123 -2.34 4.32 11.60
CA CYS A 123 -2.69 5.11 10.43
C CYS A 123 -1.83 4.76 9.22
N GLY A 124 -2.39 4.92 8.02
CA GLY A 124 -1.68 4.87 6.75
C GLY A 124 -1.47 6.30 6.24
N VAL A 125 -0.22 6.74 6.06
CA VAL A 125 0.11 8.11 5.65
C VAL A 125 1.03 8.14 4.43
N LYS A 126 0.85 9.17 3.58
CA LYS A 126 1.63 9.35 2.35
C LYS A 126 3.07 9.82 2.62
N GLN A 127 3.30 10.55 3.70
CA GLN A 127 4.61 11.13 4.03
C GLN A 127 4.87 11.03 5.53
N ILE A 128 6.15 10.85 5.89
CA ILE A 128 6.61 10.91 7.28
C ILE A 128 6.23 12.27 7.88
N MET A 129 5.90 12.29 9.18
CA MET A 129 5.45 13.49 9.92
C MET A 129 4.10 14.08 9.48
N THR A 130 3.38 13.45 8.55
CA THR A 130 1.99 13.83 8.26
C THR A 130 1.11 13.54 9.48
N SER A 131 0.25 14.50 9.85
CA SER A 131 -0.75 14.28 10.89
C SER A 131 -1.72 13.19 10.45
N CYS A 132 -1.92 12.17 11.27
CA CYS A 132 -3.02 11.24 11.06
C CYS A 132 -4.35 11.97 11.30
N ASN A 133 -5.26 11.87 10.35
CA ASN A 133 -6.65 12.30 10.49
C ASN A 133 -7.58 11.08 10.38
N ASN A 134 -8.89 11.31 10.46
CA ASN A 134 -9.89 10.25 10.38
C ASN A 134 -9.79 9.44 9.07
N GLU A 135 -9.45 10.07 7.96
CA GLU A 135 -9.36 9.40 6.66
C GLU A 135 -8.10 8.53 6.53
N ASP A 136 -7.05 8.83 7.31
CA ASP A 136 -5.80 8.06 7.37
C ASP A 136 -5.87 6.91 8.40
N LEU A 137 -6.95 6.83 9.18
CA LEU A 137 -7.13 5.81 10.22
C LEU A 137 -7.31 4.42 9.60
N LEU A 138 -6.46 3.47 9.98
CA LEU A 138 -6.64 2.05 9.68
C LEU A 138 -7.48 1.39 10.77
N PHE A 139 -6.97 1.36 12.00
CA PHE A 139 -7.68 0.76 13.13
C PHE A 139 -7.25 1.35 14.47
N THR A 140 -8.15 1.24 15.43
CA THR A 140 -7.90 1.58 16.83
C THR A 140 -7.21 0.42 17.53
N LEU A 141 -6.22 0.74 18.35
CA LEU A 141 -5.50 -0.20 19.20
C LEU A 141 -6.31 -0.45 20.48
N GLN A 142 -6.16 -1.64 21.06
CA GLN A 142 -6.66 -1.86 22.41
C GLN A 142 -5.79 -1.05 23.37
N SER A 143 -6.32 -0.59 24.50
CA SER A 143 -5.61 0.36 25.40
C SER A 143 -4.24 -0.13 25.88
N ASN A 144 -3.98 -1.43 25.78
CA ASN A 144 -2.77 -2.08 26.28
C ASN A 144 -1.87 -2.62 25.15
N ASP A 145 -2.19 -2.37 23.87
CA ASP A 145 -1.32 -2.76 22.76
C ASP A 145 -0.04 -1.87 22.77
N ASP A 146 1.15 -2.44 22.57
CA ASP A 146 2.32 -1.64 22.15
C ASP A 146 2.13 -1.28 20.67
N PRO A 147 1.93 0.01 20.35
CA PRO A 147 1.63 0.42 19.00
C PRO A 147 2.75 0.13 17.99
N ASN A 148 4.02 0.24 18.42
CA ASN A 148 5.17 -0.03 17.55
C ASN A 148 5.32 -1.52 17.30
N LEU A 149 5.10 -2.38 18.31
CA LEU A 149 5.13 -3.83 18.12
C LEU A 149 4.00 -4.30 17.19
N VAL A 150 2.78 -3.78 17.35
CA VAL A 150 1.66 -4.14 16.46
C VAL A 150 1.97 -3.79 15.00
N VAL A 151 2.56 -2.63 14.74
CA VAL A 151 2.94 -2.26 13.38
C VAL A 151 4.13 -3.08 12.91
N GLN A 152 5.14 -3.31 13.75
CA GLN A 152 6.29 -4.17 13.40
C GLN A 152 5.85 -5.59 13.01
N ASP A 153 4.94 -6.20 13.77
CA ASP A 153 4.43 -7.54 13.49
C ASP A 153 3.61 -7.58 12.19
N LEU A 154 2.81 -6.53 11.93
CA LEU A 154 2.10 -6.37 10.66
C LEU A 154 3.08 -6.33 9.47
N MET A 155 4.18 -5.59 9.62
CA MET A 155 5.22 -5.50 8.59
C MET A 155 5.97 -6.82 8.42
N ASN A 156 6.28 -7.51 9.52
CA ASN A 156 7.01 -8.78 9.52
C ASN A 156 6.20 -9.91 8.86
N CYS A 157 4.91 -10.03 9.23
CA CYS A 157 3.98 -10.96 8.60
C CYS A 157 3.94 -10.73 7.09
N ARG A 158 3.75 -9.48 6.67
CA ARG A 158 3.62 -9.18 5.25
C ARG A 158 4.93 -9.38 4.46
N ASN A 159 6.07 -9.02 5.04
CA ASN A 159 7.38 -9.17 4.40
C ASN A 159 7.80 -10.63 4.24
N PHE A 160 7.41 -11.50 5.18
CA PHE A 160 7.81 -12.90 5.20
C PHE A 160 6.65 -13.79 5.66
N PRO A 161 5.57 -13.93 4.87
CA PRO A 161 4.33 -14.60 5.29
C PRO A 161 4.53 -16.08 5.63
N ARG A 162 5.58 -16.72 5.07
CA ARG A 162 5.97 -18.09 5.38
C ARG A 162 6.80 -18.24 6.66
N LYS A 163 7.40 -17.15 7.17
CA LYS A 163 8.27 -17.14 8.36
C LYS A 163 7.61 -16.50 9.57
N ASN A 164 6.64 -15.62 9.35
CA ASN A 164 5.97 -14.85 10.40
C ASN A 164 4.44 -15.07 10.29
N PRO A 165 3.77 -15.55 11.35
CA PRO A 165 2.33 -15.77 11.34
C PRO A 165 1.57 -14.44 11.21
N PRO A 166 0.31 -14.47 10.72
CA PRO A 166 -0.57 -13.30 10.77
C PRO A 166 -0.72 -12.76 12.18
N ILE A 167 -0.85 -11.43 12.30
CA ILE A 167 -1.06 -10.83 13.62
C ILE A 167 -2.43 -11.25 14.15
N LEU A 168 -2.46 -11.82 15.35
CA LEU A 168 -3.68 -12.15 16.05
C LEU A 168 -4.08 -10.97 16.93
N ARG A 169 -5.27 -10.40 16.73
CA ARG A 169 -5.77 -9.34 17.61
C ARG A 169 -6.70 -9.90 18.68
N GLY A 170 -6.28 -9.86 19.94
CA GLY A 170 -7.10 -10.27 21.10
C GLY A 170 -6.50 -11.30 22.06
N GLU A 171 -5.17 -11.38 22.20
CA GLU A 171 -4.52 -12.07 23.35
C GLU A 171 -4.08 -11.04 24.41
N GLU A 172 -3.81 -11.55 25.62
CA GLU A 172 -3.69 -10.86 26.91
C GLU A 172 -2.83 -9.57 26.95
N PRO A 173 -3.12 -8.64 27.89
CA PRO A 173 -2.51 -7.31 27.94
C PRO A 173 -1.03 -7.34 28.37
N PRO A 174 -0.11 -6.73 27.59
CA PRO A 174 1.22 -6.37 28.08
C PRO A 174 1.24 -4.98 28.77
N ASN A 175 2.30 -4.74 29.53
CA ASN A 175 2.44 -3.59 30.42
C ASN A 175 3.06 -2.36 29.72
N THR A 176 2.25 -1.29 29.68
CA THR A 176 2.59 0.15 29.55
C THR A 176 3.20 0.69 28.25
N PHE A 177 2.56 1.76 27.76
CA PHE A 177 3.09 2.74 26.79
C PHE A 177 3.97 3.74 27.55
N ALA A 178 5.30 3.66 27.36
CA ALA A 178 6.22 4.69 27.81
C ALA A 178 6.94 5.29 26.60
N GLU A 179 6.66 6.56 26.33
CA GLU A 179 7.46 7.48 25.51
C GLU A 179 7.89 7.00 24.09
N GLY A 180 6.92 7.01 23.19
CA GLY A 180 6.90 8.09 22.19
C GLY A 180 8.17 8.30 21.34
N LYS A 181 8.56 7.31 20.55
CA LYS A 181 9.17 7.56 19.23
C LYS A 181 8.23 6.98 18.18
N ARG A 182 7.57 7.86 17.41
CA ARG A 182 6.76 7.45 16.26
C ARG A 182 7.68 6.75 15.25
N VAL A 183 7.57 5.44 15.12
CA VAL A 183 8.30 4.69 14.10
C VAL A 183 7.42 4.62 12.85
N TYR A 184 7.95 5.12 11.73
CA TYR A 184 7.28 5.05 10.44
C TYR A 184 7.79 3.83 9.70
N TYR A 185 6.87 2.94 9.32
CA TYR A 185 7.21 1.74 8.60
C TYR A 185 6.86 1.93 7.12
N ASP A 186 7.87 1.90 6.25
CA ASP A 186 7.67 2.01 4.80
C ASP A 186 6.94 0.77 4.27
N PHE A 187 5.67 0.96 3.93
CA PHE A 187 4.77 -0.07 3.42
C PHE A 187 4.89 -0.24 1.91
N SER A 188 5.41 0.78 1.21
CA SER A 188 5.62 0.77 -0.25
C SER A 188 6.54 -0.38 -0.66
N ASN A 189 7.63 -0.60 0.08
CA ASN A 189 8.56 -1.69 -0.20
C ASN A 189 7.91 -3.07 -0.06
N VAL A 190 6.90 -3.19 0.78
CA VAL A 190 6.16 -4.44 0.98
C VAL A 190 5.12 -4.66 -0.12
N LEU A 191 4.53 -3.59 -0.65
CA LEU A 191 3.68 -3.64 -1.84
C LEU A 191 4.52 -4.02 -3.07
N ASN A 192 5.75 -3.53 -3.16
CA ASN A 192 6.66 -3.76 -4.28
C ASN A 192 7.38 -5.12 -4.23
N ARG A 193 7.50 -5.78 -3.07
CA ARG A 193 8.25 -7.06 -2.96
C ARG A 193 7.66 -8.17 -3.82
N TRP A 194 6.33 -8.21 -3.97
CA TRP A 194 5.67 -9.09 -4.94
C TRP A 194 6.13 -8.84 -6.39
N GLN A 195 6.52 -7.62 -6.73
CA GLN A 195 7.02 -7.25 -8.06
C GLN A 195 8.51 -7.61 -8.28
N LEU A 196 9.29 -7.82 -7.21
CA LEU A 196 10.72 -8.15 -7.30
C LEU A 196 11.00 -9.65 -7.43
N GLU A 197 10.09 -10.50 -6.95
CA GLU A 197 10.19 -11.95 -7.17
C GLU A 197 9.93 -12.32 -8.65
N GLU A 198 9.13 -11.50 -9.37
CA GLU A 198 8.89 -11.60 -10.81
C GLU A 198 10.19 -11.31 -11.62
N TYR A 199 10.92 -10.25 -11.28
CA TYR A 199 12.20 -9.90 -11.94
C TYR A 199 13.30 -10.94 -11.73
N SER A 200 13.26 -11.70 -10.63
CA SER A 200 14.25 -12.75 -10.37
C SER A 200 13.97 -14.06 -11.12
N GLN A 201 12.74 -14.29 -11.58
CA GLN A 201 12.34 -15.50 -12.32
C GLN A 201 12.47 -15.33 -13.84
N GLU A 202 12.60 -14.10 -14.36
CA GLU A 202 12.77 -13.83 -15.80
C GLU A 202 14.22 -13.80 -16.30
N LYS A 203 15.23 -14.07 -15.45
CA LYS A 203 16.62 -14.07 -15.91
C LYS A 203 16.83 -15.25 -16.87
N PRO A 204 17.11 -15.06 -18.18
CA PRO A 204 17.38 -16.17 -19.07
C PRO A 204 18.63 -16.87 -18.57
N ALA A 205 18.57 -18.20 -18.48
CA ALA A 205 19.77 -19.01 -18.37
C ALA A 205 20.61 -18.77 -19.63
N PHE A 206 21.77 -18.13 -19.45
CA PHE A 206 22.84 -18.12 -20.45
C PHE A 206 23.71 -19.36 -20.27
#